data_AF-A0A519IEV9-F1
#
_entry.id   AF-A0A519IEV9-F1
#
_cell.length_a   1.000
_cell.length_b   1.000
_cell.length_c   1.000
_cell.angle_alpha   90.00
_cell.angle_beta   90.00
_cell.angle_gamma   90.00
#
_symmetry.space_group_name_H-M   'P 1'
#
loop_
_entity.id
_entity.type
_entity.pdbx_description
1 polymer ?
#
loop_
_entity_poly.entity_id
_entity_poly.type
_entity_poly.pdbx_seq_one_letter_code
_entity_poly.pdbx_strand_id
1 'polypeptide(L)'
;MPVFTLPLAATDQQIRDIVKAWSELLAQEDHEAALSLIPSASGRWTPDRLRRAIEGYGVAEQDEATLALLLEEHGVERFVVTSLNDQADFDPIRHIDVDRGDPFDVETGKSFGSVLYTDIPLNGSPSDLTAEFDIKRCGLDALTLEFLNIHVM
;
A
#
# COMPACT_ATOMS: atom_id res chain seq x y z
N MET A 1 -10.69 12.90 10.31
CA MET A 1 -10.69 12.53 8.89
C MET A 1 -11.63 11.35 8.71
N PRO A 2 -12.39 11.26 7.61
CA PRO A 2 -13.21 10.09 7.34
C PRO A 2 -12.27 8.93 7.01
N VAL A 3 -12.21 7.96 7.91
CA VAL A 3 -11.59 6.66 7.64
C VAL A 3 -12.63 5.87 6.87
N PHE A 4 -12.27 5.29 5.71
CA PHE A 4 -13.19 4.39 5.04
C PHE A 4 -13.51 3.23 5.98
N THR A 5 -14.74 2.74 5.93
CA THR A 5 -15.12 1.58 6.71
C THR A 5 -15.81 0.58 5.81
N LEU A 6 -15.47 -0.68 6.03
CA LEU A 6 -16.12 -1.83 5.43
C LEU A 6 -16.92 -2.56 6.50
N PRO A 7 -18.05 -3.22 6.17
CA PRO A 7 -18.70 -4.13 7.09
C PRO A 7 -17.74 -5.23 7.56
N LEU A 8 -17.93 -5.78 8.77
CA LEU A 8 -17.13 -6.90 9.27
C LEU A 8 -17.18 -8.13 8.34
N ALA A 9 -18.32 -8.31 7.67
CA ALA A 9 -18.55 -9.36 6.68
C ALA A 9 -18.05 -9.01 5.26
N ALA A 10 -17.32 -7.91 5.08
CA ALA A 10 -16.76 -7.54 3.78
C ALA A 10 -15.90 -8.68 3.24
N THR A 11 -15.93 -8.89 1.93
CA THR A 11 -15.18 -9.94 1.26
C THR A 11 -13.73 -9.52 1.02
N ASP A 12 -12.85 -10.47 0.76
CA ASP A 12 -11.45 -10.16 0.39
C ASP A 12 -11.41 -9.34 -0.90
N GLN A 13 -12.36 -9.55 -1.82
CA GLN A 13 -12.45 -8.73 -3.03
C GLN A 13 -12.69 -7.26 -2.69
N GLN A 14 -13.58 -6.96 -1.75
CA GLN A 14 -13.83 -5.58 -1.31
C GLN A 14 -12.59 -4.96 -0.65
N ILE A 15 -11.80 -5.73 0.08
CA ILE A 15 -10.53 -5.28 0.65
C ILE A 15 -9.52 -4.98 -0.46
N ARG A 16 -9.37 -5.89 -1.42
CA ARG A 16 -8.49 -5.70 -2.59
C ARG A 16 -8.87 -4.47 -3.41
N ASP A 17 -10.16 -4.22 -3.59
CA ASP A 17 -10.64 -3.05 -4.33
C ASP A 17 -10.26 -1.73 -3.65
N ILE A 18 -10.19 -1.70 -2.31
CA ILE A 18 -9.69 -0.53 -1.58
C ILE A 18 -8.17 -0.35 -1.77
N VAL A 19 -7.39 -1.44 -1.69
CA VAL A 19 -5.93 -1.36 -1.94
C VAL A 19 -5.63 -0.95 -3.38
N LYS A 20 -6.43 -1.41 -4.35
CA LYS A 20 -6.39 -0.92 -5.73
C LYS A 20 -6.63 0.58 -5.82
N ALA A 21 -7.68 1.07 -5.18
CA ALA A 21 -7.98 2.51 -5.16
C ALA A 21 -6.83 3.31 -4.52
N TRP A 22 -6.21 2.79 -3.47
CA TRP A 22 -5.00 3.37 -2.88
C TRP A 22 -3.83 3.42 -3.87
N SER A 23 -3.58 2.33 -4.61
CA SER A 23 -2.54 2.29 -5.65
C SER A 23 -2.80 3.28 -6.78
N GLU A 24 -4.06 3.43 -7.22
CA GLU A 24 -4.44 4.41 -8.25
C GLU A 24 -4.21 5.86 -7.81
N LEU A 25 -4.41 6.17 -6.52
CA LEU A 25 -4.10 7.49 -5.97
C LEU A 25 -2.59 7.76 -6.01
N LEU A 26 -1.76 6.74 -5.75
CA LEU A 26 -0.31 6.87 -5.90
C LEU A 26 0.13 7.04 -7.35
N ALA A 27 -0.52 6.34 -8.29
CA ALA A 27 -0.27 6.52 -9.72
C ALA A 27 -0.61 7.95 -10.21
N GLN A 28 -1.53 8.64 -9.52
CA GLN A 28 -1.86 10.04 -9.74
C GLN A 28 -0.96 11.02 -8.95
N GLU A 29 0.06 10.50 -8.26
CA GLU A 29 0.93 11.24 -7.33
C GLU A 29 0.16 11.91 -6.17
N ASP A 30 -1.10 11.51 -5.90
CA ASP A 30 -1.95 12.02 -4.81
C ASP A 30 -1.74 11.23 -3.51
N HIS A 31 -0.56 11.44 -2.93
CA HIS A 31 -0.12 10.80 -1.69
C HIS A 31 -0.95 11.24 -0.47
N GLU A 32 -1.54 12.43 -0.51
CA GLU A 32 -2.41 12.94 0.55
C GLU A 32 -3.77 12.22 0.54
N ALA A 33 -4.38 12.06 -0.62
CA ALA A 33 -5.59 11.26 -0.76
C ALA A 33 -5.32 9.78 -0.44
N ALA A 34 -4.17 9.23 -0.84
CA ALA A 34 -3.80 7.85 -0.53
C ALA A 34 -3.73 7.60 0.99
N LEU A 35 -3.05 8.49 1.75
CA LEU A 35 -2.99 8.41 3.21
C LEU A 35 -4.28 8.85 3.91
N SER A 36 -5.16 9.59 3.23
CA SER A 36 -6.51 9.86 3.74
C SER A 36 -7.43 8.64 3.56
N LEU A 37 -7.28 7.91 2.45
CA LEU A 37 -7.99 6.67 2.18
C LEU A 37 -7.54 5.58 3.14
N ILE A 38 -6.23 5.30 3.24
CA ILE A 38 -5.70 4.32 4.18
C ILE A 38 -4.68 5.01 5.11
N PRO A 39 -5.13 5.49 6.28
CA PRO A 39 -4.26 6.20 7.22
C PRO A 39 -3.19 5.31 7.84
N SER A 40 -2.10 5.92 8.29
CA SER A 40 -1.13 5.27 9.17
C SER A 40 -1.29 5.76 10.62
N ALA A 41 -1.39 4.85 11.59
CA ALA A 41 -1.54 5.22 13.01
C ALA A 41 -0.30 5.83 13.66
N SER A 42 0.89 5.52 13.13
CA SER A 42 2.15 5.84 13.81
C SER A 42 2.58 7.31 13.67
N GLY A 43 1.89 8.10 12.84
CA GLY A 43 2.34 9.45 12.45
C GLY A 43 3.67 9.46 11.68
N ARG A 44 4.27 8.28 11.45
CA ARG A 44 5.53 8.08 10.73
C ARG A 44 5.37 8.44 9.26
N TRP A 45 4.23 8.09 8.68
CA TRP A 45 3.95 8.27 7.26
C TRP A 45 3.24 9.59 7.02
N THR A 46 3.96 10.50 6.37
CA THR A 46 3.41 11.71 5.76
C THR A 46 3.33 11.52 4.25
N PRO A 47 2.53 12.33 3.52
CA PRO A 47 2.48 12.26 2.06
C PRO A 47 3.87 12.39 1.43
N ASP A 48 4.68 13.33 1.95
CA ASP A 48 6.05 13.54 1.47
C ASP A 48 6.96 12.33 1.74
N ARG A 49 6.83 11.69 2.91
CA ARG A 49 7.63 10.50 3.23
C ARG A 49 7.25 9.31 2.34
N LEU A 50 5.96 9.14 2.06
CA LEU A 50 5.48 8.08 1.17
C LEU A 50 5.99 8.30 -0.27
N ARG A 51 5.90 9.54 -0.77
CA ARG A 51 6.46 9.93 -2.07
C ARG A 51 7.94 9.61 -2.16
N ARG A 52 8.75 10.07 -1.19
CA ARG A 52 10.18 9.78 -1.16
C ARG A 52 10.49 8.29 -1.05
N ALA A 53 9.66 7.52 -0.34
CA ALA A 53 9.85 6.07 -0.27
C ALA A 53 9.67 5.40 -1.64
N ILE A 54 8.68 5.82 -2.42
CA ILE A 54 8.48 5.32 -3.79
C ILE A 54 9.64 5.76 -4.68
N GLU A 55 9.98 7.05 -4.69
CA GLU A 55 11.10 7.60 -5.47
C GLU A 55 12.45 6.99 -5.07
N GLY A 56 12.61 6.58 -3.82
CA GLY A 56 13.79 5.93 -3.27
C GLY A 56 13.74 4.40 -3.30
N TYR A 57 12.81 3.81 -4.07
CA TYR A 57 12.63 2.36 -4.21
C TYR A 57 12.50 1.64 -2.85
N GLY A 58 11.48 2.05 -2.08
CA GLY A 58 11.17 1.51 -0.75
C GLY A 58 11.90 2.20 0.40
N VAL A 59 12.81 3.14 0.13
CA VAL A 59 13.62 3.82 1.15
C VAL A 59 13.39 5.33 1.10
N ALA A 60 12.69 5.87 2.10
CA ALA A 60 12.31 7.31 2.12
C ALA A 60 13.50 8.29 2.21
N GLU A 61 14.62 7.84 2.76
CA GLU A 61 15.86 8.63 2.89
C GLU A 61 16.99 7.86 2.20
N GLN A 62 16.77 7.50 0.93
CA GLN A 62 17.75 6.80 0.10
C GLN A 62 18.97 7.69 -0.14
N ASP A 63 20.17 7.11 -0.11
CA ASP A 63 21.37 7.88 -0.44
C ASP A 63 21.45 8.14 -1.94
N GLU A 64 21.96 9.33 -2.32
CA GLU A 64 21.97 9.79 -3.71
C GLU A 64 22.76 8.85 -4.65
N ALA A 65 23.82 8.21 -4.15
CA ALA A 65 24.66 7.33 -4.97
C ALA A 65 23.94 6.01 -5.27
N THR A 66 23.32 5.40 -4.27
CA THR A 66 22.48 4.20 -4.44
C THR A 66 21.27 4.50 -5.31
N LEU A 67 20.60 5.64 -5.10
CA LEU A 67 19.48 6.03 -5.95
C LEU A 67 19.91 6.17 -7.42
N ALA A 68 21.04 6.82 -7.69
CA ALA A 68 21.55 6.96 -9.06
C ALA A 68 21.81 5.59 -9.72
N LEU A 69 22.38 4.63 -8.97
CA LEU A 69 22.59 3.27 -9.47
C LEU A 69 21.28 2.54 -9.78
N LEU A 70 20.27 2.64 -8.89
CA LEU A 70 18.96 2.04 -9.12
C LEU A 70 18.26 2.65 -10.34
N LEU A 71 18.31 3.97 -10.49
CA LEU A 71 17.73 4.66 -11.65
C LEU A 71 18.41 4.23 -12.96
N GLU A 72 19.74 4.08 -12.96
CA GLU A 72 20.51 3.57 -14.10
C GLU A 72 20.16 2.11 -14.42
N GLU A 73 20.11 1.24 -13.41
CA GLU A 73 19.79 -0.19 -13.56
C GLU A 73 18.39 -0.41 -14.13
N HIS A 74 17.41 0.35 -13.65
CA HIS A 74 16.03 0.28 -14.13
C HIS A 74 15.79 1.11 -15.40
N GLY A 75 16.76 1.94 -15.83
CA GLY A 75 16.66 2.77 -17.03
C GLY A 75 15.58 3.85 -16.94
N VAL A 76 15.35 4.41 -15.75
CA VAL A 76 14.31 5.42 -15.49
C VAL A 76 14.90 6.67 -14.84
N GLU A 77 14.27 7.83 -15.06
CA GLU A 77 14.71 9.09 -14.43
C GLU A 77 14.21 9.25 -12.98
N ARG A 78 13.09 8.61 -12.66
CA ARG A 78 12.49 8.56 -11.34
C ARG A 78 11.59 7.34 -11.23
N PHE A 79 11.46 6.78 -10.02
CA PHE A 79 10.45 5.77 -9.73
C PHE A 79 9.09 6.41 -9.50
N VAL A 80 8.06 5.93 -10.21
CA VAL A 80 6.66 6.36 -10.03
C VAL A 80 5.73 5.16 -10.15
N VAL A 81 4.68 5.14 -9.33
CA VAL A 81 3.65 4.09 -9.40
C VAL A 81 2.92 4.20 -10.74
N THR A 82 2.68 3.06 -11.37
CA THR A 82 1.91 2.96 -12.61
C THR A 82 0.48 2.60 -12.30
N SER A 83 -0.48 3.21 -13.02
CA SER A 83 -1.88 2.83 -12.90
C SER A 83 -2.07 1.37 -13.30
N LEU A 84 -2.87 0.66 -12.50
CA LEU A 84 -3.30 -0.70 -12.76
C LEU A 84 -4.22 -0.77 -13.98
N ASN A 85 -4.91 0.33 -14.31
CA ASN A 85 -5.79 0.40 -15.47
C ASN A 85 -5.01 0.50 -16.79
N ASP A 86 -3.76 0.96 -16.75
CA ASP A 86 -2.90 1.09 -17.92
C ASP A 86 -2.15 -0.21 -18.27
N GLN A 87 -2.33 -1.26 -17.46
CA GLN A 87 -1.62 -2.53 -17.60
C GLN A 87 -2.57 -3.68 -17.97
N ALA A 88 -2.74 -3.92 -19.27
CA ALA A 88 -3.68 -4.92 -19.79
C ALA A 88 -3.42 -6.36 -19.29
N ASP A 89 -2.15 -6.69 -19.00
CA ASP A 89 -1.72 -8.03 -18.58
C ASP A 89 -1.43 -8.14 -17.07
N PHE A 90 -1.56 -7.04 -16.31
CA PHE A 90 -1.34 -7.06 -14.87
C PHE A 90 -2.65 -7.39 -14.16
N ASP A 91 -2.67 -8.52 -13.44
CA ASP A 91 -3.80 -8.91 -12.59
C ASP A 91 -3.49 -8.53 -11.13
N PRO A 92 -3.82 -7.30 -10.69
CA PRO A 92 -3.51 -6.81 -9.35
C PRO A 92 -4.09 -7.68 -8.23
N ILE A 93 -5.14 -8.46 -8.50
CA ILE A 93 -5.77 -9.32 -7.49
C ILE A 93 -4.79 -10.41 -7.02
N ARG A 94 -3.89 -10.88 -7.90
CA ARG A 94 -2.91 -11.92 -7.56
C ARG A 94 -1.80 -11.44 -6.65
N HIS A 95 -1.57 -10.13 -6.63
CA HIS A 95 -0.50 -9.49 -5.89
C HIS A 95 -0.98 -8.85 -4.59
N ILE A 96 -2.30 -8.85 -4.35
CA ILE A 96 -2.90 -8.38 -3.10
C ILE A 96 -3.40 -9.59 -2.31
N ASP A 97 -2.56 -10.06 -1.39
CA ASP A 97 -2.89 -11.14 -0.48
C ASP A 97 -3.57 -10.59 0.78
N VAL A 98 -4.67 -11.24 1.17
CA VAL A 98 -5.50 -10.84 2.31
C VAL A 98 -5.50 -11.99 3.28
N ASP A 99 -4.79 -11.83 4.39
CA ASP A 99 -4.80 -12.80 5.48
C ASP A 99 -5.71 -12.30 6.60
N ARG A 100 -6.68 -13.12 6.98
CA ARG A 100 -7.59 -12.81 8.09
C ARG A 100 -7.20 -13.61 9.30
N GLY A 101 -6.87 -12.91 10.38
CA GLY A 101 -6.69 -13.52 11.69
C GLY A 101 -8.01 -14.08 12.25
N ASP A 102 -7.91 -14.80 13.36
CA ASP A 102 -9.10 -15.27 14.08
C ASP A 102 -9.91 -14.07 14.59
N PRO A 103 -11.18 -13.90 14.18
CA PRO A 103 -12.02 -12.79 14.63
C PRO A 103 -12.32 -12.80 16.14
N PHE A 104 -11.99 -13.90 16.84
CA PHE A 104 -12.11 -14.08 18.28
C PHE A 104 -10.77 -14.03 19.02
N ASP A 105 -9.66 -13.72 18.34
CA ASP A 105 -8.39 -13.44 19.03
C ASP A 105 -8.48 -12.11 19.80
N VAL A 106 -8.93 -12.22 21.04
CA VAL A 106 -9.07 -11.13 22.01
C VAL A 106 -7.77 -10.84 22.77
N GLU A 107 -6.68 -11.55 22.50
CA GLU A 107 -5.49 -11.49 23.35
C GLU A 107 -4.67 -10.20 23.16
N THR A 108 -4.82 -9.49 22.02
CA THR A 108 -4.03 -8.27 21.75
C THR A 108 -4.80 -7.05 21.28
N GLY A 109 -6.04 -7.18 20.82
CA GLY A 109 -6.85 -6.06 20.30
C GLY A 109 -6.17 -5.26 19.17
N LYS A 110 -5.21 -5.84 18.44
CA LYS A 110 -4.25 -5.09 17.62
C LYS A 110 -4.35 -5.27 16.10
N SER A 111 -4.79 -6.38 15.54
CA SER A 111 -5.23 -6.45 14.14
C SER A 111 -6.12 -7.67 13.93
N PHE A 112 -7.05 -7.58 12.97
CA PHE A 112 -7.96 -8.64 12.52
C PHE A 112 -7.36 -9.45 11.36
N GLY A 113 -6.09 -9.21 11.02
CA GLY A 113 -5.44 -9.72 9.83
C GLY A 113 -4.54 -8.68 9.19
N SER A 114 -3.97 -9.02 8.04
CA SER A 114 -3.06 -8.18 7.28
C SER A 114 -3.38 -8.25 5.78
N VAL A 115 -2.89 -7.26 5.06
CA VAL A 115 -2.90 -7.24 3.60
C VAL A 115 -1.49 -6.97 3.13
N LEU A 116 -0.98 -7.81 2.23
CA LEU A 116 0.29 -7.62 1.55
C LEU A 116 0.00 -7.33 0.08
N TYR A 117 0.47 -6.18 -0.38
CA TYR A 117 0.44 -5.83 -1.80
C TYR A 117 1.84 -5.87 -2.37
N THR A 118 2.20 -6.98 -3.01
CA THR A 118 3.50 -7.20 -3.66
C THR A 118 3.50 -6.65 -5.08
N ASP A 119 4.68 -6.61 -5.69
CA ASP A 119 4.82 -6.31 -7.11
C ASP A 119 4.21 -4.98 -7.54
N ILE A 120 4.28 -3.96 -6.67
CA ILE A 120 3.70 -2.64 -6.95
C ILE A 120 4.33 -2.13 -8.25
N PRO A 121 3.52 -1.85 -9.29
CA PRO A 121 4.10 -1.54 -10.58
C PRO A 121 4.71 -0.15 -10.57
N LEU A 122 5.97 -0.06 -10.97
CA LEU A 122 6.71 1.19 -11.16
C LEU A 122 7.09 1.35 -12.63
N ASN A 123 6.88 2.54 -13.19
CA ASN A 123 7.31 2.89 -14.55
C ASN A 123 6.92 1.89 -15.65
N GLY A 124 5.74 1.26 -15.56
CA GLY A 124 5.24 0.30 -16.54
C GLY A 124 5.60 -1.17 -16.27
N SER A 125 6.36 -1.46 -15.21
CA SER A 125 6.84 -2.80 -14.87
C SER A 125 6.53 -3.18 -13.42
N PRO A 126 6.32 -4.46 -13.09
CA PRO A 126 6.34 -4.93 -11.71
C PRO A 126 7.67 -4.57 -11.03
N SER A 127 7.64 -4.23 -9.74
CA SER A 127 8.84 -3.94 -8.92
C SER A 127 8.92 -4.86 -7.71
N ASP A 128 10.01 -4.82 -6.96
CA ASP A 128 10.12 -5.59 -5.70
C ASP A 128 9.44 -4.89 -4.50
N LEU A 129 8.75 -3.76 -4.74
CA LEU A 129 8.05 -3.04 -3.68
C LEU A 129 6.84 -3.81 -3.18
N THR A 130 6.77 -3.89 -1.85
CA THR A 130 5.66 -4.44 -1.10
C THR A 130 5.12 -3.41 -0.13
N ALA A 131 3.80 -3.16 -0.19
CA ALA A 131 3.07 -2.38 0.79
C ALA A 131 2.35 -3.30 1.78
N GLU A 132 2.47 -2.97 3.06
CA GLU A 132 1.87 -3.70 4.17
C GLU A 132 0.76 -2.90 4.83
N PHE A 133 -0.36 -3.56 5.08
CA PHE A 133 -1.50 -2.99 5.77
C PHE A 133 -1.98 -3.93 6.88
N ASP A 134 -2.43 -3.35 7.99
CA ASP A 134 -3.20 -4.08 8.99
C ASP A 134 -4.69 -3.94 8.71
N ILE A 135 -5.44 -5.02 8.86
CA ILE A 135 -6.89 -4.97 8.98
C ILE A 135 -7.22 -4.63 10.43
N LYS A 136 -7.89 -3.50 10.68
CA LYS A 136 -8.30 -3.07 12.02
C LYS A 136 -9.81 -3.11 12.15
N ARG A 137 -10.30 -3.39 13.37
CA ARG A 137 -11.71 -3.23 13.69
C ARG A 137 -12.02 -1.77 13.99
N CYS A 138 -13.09 -1.25 13.40
CA CYS A 138 -13.63 0.07 13.68
C CYS A 138 -15.01 -0.10 14.32
N GLY A 139 -15.08 -0.05 15.65
CA GLY A 139 -16.32 -0.32 16.37
C GLY A 139 -16.70 -1.81 16.39
N LEU A 140 -18.00 -2.10 16.47
CA LEU A 140 -18.49 -3.48 16.61
C LEU A 140 -18.61 -4.20 15.25
N ASP A 141 -19.09 -3.52 14.21
CA ASP A 141 -19.55 -4.20 12.99
C ASP A 141 -18.80 -3.76 11.73
N ALA A 142 -17.68 -3.06 11.88
CA ALA A 142 -16.90 -2.55 10.76
C ALA A 142 -15.39 -2.79 10.91
N LEU A 143 -14.73 -2.75 9.75
CA LEU A 143 -13.30 -2.88 9.55
C LEU A 143 -12.77 -1.64 8.81
N THR A 144 -11.50 -1.37 8.99
CA THR A 144 -10.70 -0.44 8.18
C THR A 144 -9.34 -1.08 7.90
N LEU A 145 -8.60 -0.51 6.95
CA LEU A 145 -7.18 -0.78 6.80
C LEU A 145 -6.35 0.32 7.46
N GLU A 146 -5.14 -0.03 7.86
CA GLU A 146 -4.12 0.88 8.37
C GLU A 146 -2.80 0.63 7.64
N PHE A 147 -2.22 1.66 7.04
CA PHE A 147 -0.96 1.56 6.32
C PHE A 147 0.22 1.47 7.28
N LEU A 148 1.02 0.42 7.15
CA LEU A 148 2.14 0.12 8.03
C LEU A 148 3.46 0.55 7.41
N ASN A 149 3.74 0.09 6.18
CA ASN A 149 5.04 0.23 5.56
C ASN A 149 4.98 0.03 4.05
N ILE A 150 5.98 0.58 3.33
CA ILE A 150 6.30 0.22 1.96
C ILE A 150 7.81 0.03 1.88
N HIS A 151 8.26 -1.10 1.32
CA HIS A 151 9.66 -1.51 1.32
C HIS A 151 9.92 -2.57 0.25
N VAL A 152 11.19 -2.87 -0.02
CA VAL A 152 11.60 -4.00 -0.86
C VAL A 152 11.57 -5.28 -0.01
N MET A 153 11.02 -6.36 -0.56
CA MET A 153 11.14 -7.72 0.01
C MET A 153 12.30 -8.51 -0.58
#